data_AF-A0A844CBJ5-F1
#
_entry.id   AF-A0A844CBJ5-F1
#
_cell.length_a   1.000
_cell.length_b   1.000
_cell.length_c   1.000
_cell.angle_alpha   90.00
_cell.angle_beta   90.00
_cell.angle_gamma   90.00
#
_symmetry.space_group_name_H-M   'P 1'
#
loop_
_entity.id
_entity.type
_entity.pdbx_description
1 polymer ?
#
loop_
_entity_poly.entity_id
_entity_poly.type
_entity_poly.pdbx_seq_one_letter_code
_entity_poly.pdbx_strand_id
1 'polypeptide(L)'
;MIVEDEEYFSSARIRVLGICYDIRHALMGNREYQFVENGPTDEIKKYQGFIASDKNIYLIIYVLWPEMLFVLWALNDFSLHYAKKITKNQSMYNLLTKRVEKKAFSPESLERIMLRWLQTI
;
A
#
# COMPACT_ATOMS: atom_id res chain seq x y z
N MET A 1 21.33 -18.17 -10.46
CA MET A 1 21.01 -16.86 -9.84
C MET A 1 19.95 -16.07 -10.61
N ILE A 2 19.98 -15.93 -11.95
CA ILE A 2 18.92 -15.19 -12.69
C ILE A 2 17.55 -15.90 -12.65
N VAL A 3 17.53 -17.23 -12.61
CA VAL A 3 16.30 -18.04 -12.66
C VAL A 3 15.46 -17.90 -11.38
N GLU A 4 16.09 -17.83 -10.21
CA GLU A 4 15.41 -17.69 -8.90
C GLU A 4 14.72 -16.32 -8.75
N ASP A 5 15.35 -15.24 -9.25
CA ASP A 5 14.75 -13.91 -9.24
C ASP A 5 13.48 -13.86 -10.10
N GLU A 6 13.49 -14.51 -11.28
CA GLU A 6 12.34 -14.52 -12.19
C GLU A 6 11.14 -15.29 -11.61
N GLU A 7 11.40 -16.43 -10.98
CA GLU A 7 10.37 -17.24 -10.32
C GLU A 7 9.78 -16.52 -9.10
N TYR A 8 10.62 -15.87 -8.28
CA TYR A 8 10.17 -15.00 -7.20
C TYR A 8 9.28 -13.88 -7.72
N PHE A 9 9.72 -13.11 -8.71
CA PHE A 9 8.92 -12.02 -9.26
C PHE A 9 7.64 -12.53 -9.94
N SER A 10 7.64 -13.72 -10.53
CA SER A 10 6.43 -14.33 -11.11
C SER A 10 5.38 -14.62 -10.04
N SER A 11 5.76 -15.34 -8.98
CA SER A 11 4.86 -15.69 -7.89
C SER A 11 4.40 -14.47 -7.09
N ALA A 12 5.30 -13.52 -6.82
CA ALA A 12 4.97 -12.28 -6.13
C ALA A 12 3.97 -11.41 -6.93
N ARG A 13 4.07 -11.38 -8.26
CA ARG A 13 3.12 -10.62 -9.13
C ARG A 13 1.69 -11.11 -8.96
N ILE A 14 1.48 -12.42 -8.89
CA ILE A 14 0.14 -13.01 -8.75
C ILE A 14 -0.48 -12.61 -7.39
N ARG A 15 0.32 -12.63 -6.33
CA ARG A 15 -0.13 -12.23 -4.98
C ARG A 15 -0.49 -10.75 -4.89
N VAL A 16 0.34 -9.88 -5.47
CA VAL A 16 0.03 -8.44 -5.59
C VAL A 16 -1.29 -8.24 -6.36
N LEU A 17 -1.48 -8.96 -7.47
CA LEU A 17 -2.72 -8.89 -8.25
C LEU A 17 -3.95 -9.38 -7.47
N GLY A 18 -3.79 -10.35 -6.57
CA GLY A 18 -4.84 -10.80 -5.65
C GLY A 18 -5.35 -9.66 -4.76
N ILE A 19 -4.44 -8.89 -4.15
CA ILE A 19 -4.82 -7.72 -3.35
C ILE A 19 -5.48 -6.64 -4.22
N CYS A 20 -4.93 -6.36 -5.41
CA CYS A 20 -5.53 -5.40 -6.33
C CYS A 20 -6.95 -5.82 -6.78
N TYR A 21 -7.19 -7.13 -6.93
CA TYR A 21 -8.51 -7.67 -7.20
C TYR A 21 -9.47 -7.33 -6.06
N ASP A 22 -9.11 -7.60 -4.81
CA ASP A 22 -9.97 -7.31 -3.66
C ASP A 22 -10.26 -5.81 -3.48
N ILE A 23 -9.24 -4.96 -3.66
CA ILE A 23 -9.41 -3.49 -3.64
C ILE A 23 -10.39 -3.05 -4.73
N ARG A 24 -10.24 -3.56 -5.96
CA ARG A 24 -11.14 -3.21 -7.07
C ARG A 24 -12.58 -3.64 -6.76
N HIS A 25 -12.77 -4.84 -6.22
CA HIS A 25 -14.10 -5.31 -5.84
C HIS A 25 -14.71 -4.49 -4.71
N ALA A 26 -13.91 -4.02 -3.75
CA ALA A 26 -14.39 -3.09 -2.73
C ALA A 26 -14.81 -1.74 -3.33
N LEU A 27 -14.02 -1.19 -4.25
CA LEU A 27 -14.35 0.06 -4.97
C LEU A 27 -15.63 -0.06 -5.81
N MET A 28 -15.94 -1.25 -6.33
CA MET A 28 -17.17 -1.53 -7.07
C MET A 28 -18.40 -1.69 -6.17
N GLY A 29 -18.25 -1.63 -4.84
CA GLY A 29 -19.34 -1.90 -3.90
C GLY A 29 -19.68 -3.39 -3.76
N ASN A 30 -18.85 -4.28 -4.29
CA ASN A 30 -19.02 -5.73 -4.19
C ASN A 30 -18.38 -6.32 -2.92
N ARG A 31 -17.83 -5.48 -2.03
CA ARG A 31 -17.36 -5.84 -0.69
C ARG A 31 -18.02 -4.93 0.35
N GLU A 32 -17.68 -5.17 1.60
CA GLU A 32 -18.20 -4.41 2.73
C GLU A 32 -17.76 -2.94 2.68
N TYR A 33 -18.64 -2.08 3.18
CA TYR A 33 -18.38 -0.67 3.37
C TYR A 33 -19.03 -0.21 4.67
N GLN A 34 -18.42 0.78 5.30
CA GLN A 34 -18.91 1.39 6.53
C GLN A 34 -19.09 2.90 6.32
N PHE A 35 -20.28 3.40 6.66
CA PHE A 35 -20.49 4.83 6.77
C PHE A 35 -19.94 5.33 8.11
N VAL A 36 -19.02 6.28 8.04
CA VAL A 36 -18.46 6.96 9.21
C VAL A 36 -18.91 8.41 9.15
N GLU A 37 -19.41 8.93 10.26
CA GLU A 37 -19.84 10.34 10.32
C GLU A 37 -18.68 11.27 10.01
N ASN A 38 -18.94 12.23 9.11
CA ASN A 38 -17.99 13.26 8.80
C ASN A 38 -18.09 14.33 9.89
N GLY A 39 -16.98 14.60 10.58
CA GLY A 39 -16.93 15.54 11.70
C GLY A 39 -17.48 16.97 11.46
N PRO A 40 -17.53 17.53 10.23
CA PRO A 40 -18.08 18.87 10.03
C PRO A 40 -19.61 18.93 10.18
N THR A 41 -20.09 19.72 11.13
CA THR A 41 -21.50 20.12 11.28
C THR A 41 -21.93 21.08 10.17
N ASP A 42 -23.22 21.10 9.82
CA ASP A 42 -23.79 21.97 8.77
C ASP A 42 -23.46 23.46 8.93
N GLU A 43 -23.36 23.94 10.17
CA GLU A 43 -22.98 25.32 10.48
C GLU A 43 -21.54 25.64 10.03
N ILE A 44 -20.61 24.69 10.22
CA ILE A 44 -19.20 24.81 9.81
C ILE A 44 -19.11 24.80 8.28
N LYS A 45 -19.87 23.95 7.61
CA LYS A 45 -19.93 23.89 6.13
C LYS A 45 -20.45 25.19 5.54
N LYS A 46 -21.51 25.76 6.14
CA LYS A 46 -22.10 27.03 5.71
C LYS A 46 -21.17 28.22 5.96
N TYR A 47 -20.46 28.23 7.09
CA TYR A 47 -19.50 29.29 7.42
C TYR A 47 -18.25 29.25 6.54
N GLN A 48 -17.72 28.05 6.24
CA GLN A 48 -16.51 27.86 5.42
C GLN A 48 -16.79 27.80 3.91
N GLY A 49 -18.06 27.80 3.48
CA GLY A 49 -18.45 27.88 2.07
C GLY A 49 -18.05 26.67 1.23
N PHE A 50 -17.91 25.48 1.83
CA PHE A 50 -17.61 24.25 1.10
C PHE A 50 -18.74 23.21 1.23
N ILE A 51 -19.00 22.48 0.16
CA ILE A 51 -19.97 21.38 0.13
C ILE A 51 -19.21 20.08 0.37
N ALA A 52 -19.54 19.38 1.46
CA ALA A 52 -19.00 18.06 1.76
C ALA A 52 -20.08 17.12 2.27
N SER A 53 -19.91 15.83 1.94
CA SER A 53 -20.78 14.75 2.39
C SER A 53 -20.84 14.68 3.93
N ASP A 54 -22.03 14.41 4.48
CA ASP A 54 -22.25 14.21 5.93
C ASP A 54 -21.64 12.89 6.42
N LYS A 55 -21.36 11.96 5.50
CA LYS A 55 -20.78 10.65 5.82
C LYS A 55 -19.62 10.33 4.88
N ASN A 56 -18.54 9.83 5.45
CA ASN A 56 -17.46 9.18 4.71
C ASN A 56 -17.80 7.71 4.48
N ILE A 57 -17.34 7.20 3.34
CA ILE A 57 -17.46 5.78 3.00
C ILE A 57 -16.08 5.14 3.19
N TYR A 58 -15.99 4.22 4.13
CA TYR A 58 -14.81 3.40 4.35
C TYR A 58 -15.04 2.06 3.68
N LEU A 59 -14.16 1.69 2.75
CA LEU A 59 -14.21 0.39 2.07
C LEU A 59 -13.40 -0.63 2.86
N ILE A 60 -13.95 -1.83 3.01
CA ILE A 60 -13.35 -2.89 3.82
C ILE A 60 -12.93 -4.05 2.91
N ILE A 61 -11.69 -4.50 3.10
CA ILE A 61 -11.16 -5.72 2.49
C ILE A 61 -10.62 -6.61 3.60
N TYR A 62 -10.87 -7.92 3.48
CA TYR A 62 -10.34 -8.91 4.40
C TYR A 62 -9.07 -9.51 3.81
N VAL A 63 -7.92 -9.12 4.35
CA VAL A 63 -6.62 -9.64 3.93
C VAL A 63 -5.86 -10.11 5.17
N LEU A 64 -5.22 -11.27 5.06
CA LEU A 64 -4.34 -11.77 6.11
C LEU A 64 -3.18 -10.80 6.31
N TRP A 65 -2.87 -10.49 7.56
CA TRP A 65 -1.81 -9.54 7.88
C TRP A 65 -0.44 -9.91 7.27
N PRO A 66 -0.01 -11.20 7.28
CA PRO A 66 1.22 -11.61 6.59
C PRO A 66 1.20 -11.38 5.07
N GLU A 67 0.03 -11.48 4.43
CA GLU A 67 -0.13 -11.22 2.99
C GLU A 67 0.08 -9.74 2.68
N MET A 68 -0.49 -8.85 3.50
CA MET A 68 -0.30 -7.39 3.35
C MET A 68 1.17 -7.00 3.50
N LEU A 69 1.86 -7.57 4.48
CA LEU A 69 3.29 -7.32 4.67
C LEU A 69 4.13 -7.83 3.50
N PHE A 70 3.85 -9.05 3.05
CA PHE A 70 4.53 -9.64 1.90
C PHE A 70 4.36 -8.76 0.66
N VAL A 71 3.13 -8.34 0.34
CA VAL A 71 2.86 -7.51 -0.83
C VAL A 71 3.53 -6.14 -0.73
N LEU A 72 3.54 -5.52 0.45
CA LEU A 72 4.23 -4.24 0.66
C LEU A 72 5.73 -4.35 0.37
N TRP A 73 6.37 -5.43 0.81
CA TRP A 73 7.77 -5.71 0.51
C TRP A 73 8.01 -6.04 -0.95
N ALA A 74 7.21 -6.92 -1.53
CA ALA A 74 7.30 -7.26 -2.95
C ALA A 74 7.17 -6.01 -3.84
N LEU A 75 6.30 -5.07 -3.49
CA LEU A 75 6.16 -3.79 -4.21
C LEU A 75 7.41 -2.91 -4.16
N ASN A 76 8.14 -2.91 -3.05
CA ASN A 76 9.44 -2.22 -2.96
C ASN A 76 10.44 -2.88 -3.91
N ASP A 77 10.52 -4.22 -3.92
CA ASP A 77 11.40 -4.97 -4.82
C ASP A 77 11.04 -4.74 -6.29
N PHE A 78 9.75 -4.74 -6.64
CA PHE A 78 9.28 -4.43 -8.00
C PHE A 78 9.67 -3.01 -8.41
N SER A 79 9.57 -2.04 -7.50
CA SER A 79 9.96 -0.66 -7.77
C SER A 79 11.46 -0.55 -8.07
N LEU A 80 12.30 -1.27 -7.31
CA LEU A 80 13.73 -1.35 -7.54
C LEU A 80 14.06 -2.07 -8.85
N HIS A 81 13.40 -3.20 -9.12
CA HIS A 81 13.59 -3.97 -10.34
C HIS A 81 13.18 -3.17 -11.59
N TYR A 82 12.07 -2.42 -11.51
CA TYR A 82 11.63 -1.52 -12.57
C TYR A 82 12.61 -0.36 -12.79
N ALA A 83 13.12 0.24 -11.70
CA ALA A 83 14.16 1.25 -11.78
C ALA A 83 15.42 0.73 -12.49
N LYS A 84 15.94 -0.46 -12.10
CA LYS A 84 17.06 -1.14 -12.78
C LYS A 84 16.81 -1.27 -14.28
N LYS A 85 15.61 -1.70 -14.66
CA LYS A 85 15.25 -1.94 -16.07
C LYS A 85 15.24 -0.65 -16.91
N ILE A 86 14.78 0.46 -16.34
CA ILE A 86 14.70 1.75 -17.06
C ILE A 86 16.06 2.44 -17.11
N THR A 87 16.85 2.36 -16.04
CA THR A 87 18.13 3.08 -15.96
C THR A 87 19.26 2.31 -16.64
N LYS A 88 19.69 2.78 -17.81
CA LYS A 88 20.93 2.28 -18.45
C LYS A 88 22.21 2.82 -17.79
N ASN A 89 22.12 3.92 -17.03
CA ASN A 89 23.24 4.59 -16.37
C ASN A 89 23.26 4.29 -14.87
N GLN A 90 24.39 3.75 -14.39
CA GLN A 90 24.62 3.36 -12.99
C GLN A 90 24.46 4.52 -12.00
N SER A 91 24.82 5.75 -12.39
CA SER A 91 24.68 6.94 -11.54
C SER A 91 23.21 7.29 -11.30
N MET A 92 22.39 7.20 -12.34
CA MET A 92 20.94 7.44 -12.26
C MET A 92 20.23 6.35 -11.44
N TYR A 93 20.67 5.09 -11.59
CA TYR A 93 20.20 3.99 -10.76
C TYR A 93 20.43 4.28 -9.27
N ASN A 94 21.66 4.64 -8.88
CA ASN A 94 22.04 4.95 -7.51
C ASN A 94 21.23 6.09 -6.86
N LEU A 95 20.78 7.08 -7.65
CA LEU A 95 19.92 8.17 -7.17
C LEU A 95 18.49 7.71 -6.91
N LEU A 96 17.96 6.81 -7.74
CA LEU A 96 16.62 6.25 -7.56
C LEU A 96 16.58 5.28 -6.38
N THR A 97 17.59 4.42 -6.23
CA THR A 97 17.72 3.54 -5.05
C THR A 97 17.77 4.35 -3.77
N LYS A 98 18.59 5.42 -3.69
CA LYS A 98 18.62 6.29 -2.51
C LYS A 98 17.27 6.95 -2.18
N ARG A 99 16.44 7.22 -3.19
CA ARG A 99 15.07 7.75 -2.98
C ARG A 99 14.10 6.67 -2.52
N VAL A 100 14.22 5.47 -3.09
CA VAL A 100 13.42 4.31 -2.69
C VAL A 100 13.79 3.93 -1.27
N GLU A 101 15.06 3.72 -0.92
CA GLU A 101 15.50 3.40 0.45
C GLU A 101 15.00 4.39 1.51
N LYS A 102 14.96 5.70 1.19
CA LYS A 102 14.41 6.72 2.10
C LYS A 102 12.90 6.66 2.29
N LYS A 103 12.17 6.15 1.31
CA LYS A 103 10.69 6.04 1.34
C LYS A 103 10.22 4.60 1.56
N ALA A 104 11.13 3.64 1.45
CA ALA A 104 10.86 2.23 1.53
C ALA A 104 10.52 1.88 2.96
N PHE A 105 9.71 0.85 3.07
CA PHE A 105 9.34 0.29 4.34
C PHE A 105 10.56 -0.44 4.94
N SER A 106 11.26 0.22 5.85
CA SER A 106 12.49 -0.32 6.44
C SER A 106 12.21 -1.51 7.36
N PRO A 107 13.16 -2.44 7.52
CA PRO A 107 13.03 -3.55 8.48
C PRO A 107 12.74 -3.08 9.91
N GLU A 108 13.34 -1.96 10.32
CA GLU A 108 13.07 -1.32 11.61
C GLU A 108 11.62 -0.82 11.74
N SER A 109 11.00 -0.44 10.62
CA SER A 109 9.60 -0.02 10.60
C SER A 109 8.68 -1.22 10.81
N LEU A 110 9.06 -2.39 10.29
CA LEU A 110 8.37 -3.65 10.56
C LEU A 110 8.50 -4.07 12.01
N GLU A 111 9.70 -4.05 12.56
CA GLU A 111 9.90 -4.37 13.97
C GLU A 111 9.07 -3.43 14.86
N ARG A 112 9.07 -2.12 14.59
CA ARG A 112 8.20 -1.18 15.31
C ARG A 112 6.72 -1.52 15.18
N ILE A 113 6.26 -1.88 13.99
CA ILE A 113 4.85 -2.22 13.75
C ILE A 113 4.49 -3.55 14.42
N MET A 114 5.34 -4.57 14.31
CA MET A 114 5.16 -5.88 14.95
C MET A 114 5.19 -5.78 16.47
N LEU A 115 6.15 -5.04 17.03
CA LEU A 115 6.24 -4.80 18.48
C LEU A 115 5.02 -4.05 19.00
N ARG A 116 4.54 -3.04 18.25
CA ARG A 116 3.31 -2.32 18.61
C ARG A 116 2.08 -3.23 18.55
N TRP A 117 1.99 -4.09 17.55
CA TRP A 117 0.92 -5.10 17.45
C TRP A 117 0.95 -6.09 18.61
N LEU A 118 2.12 -6.62 18.97
CA LEU A 118 2.30 -7.53 20.10
C LEU A 118 1.96 -6.90 21.46
N GLN A 119 2.05 -5.58 21.59
CA GLN A 119 1.68 -4.84 22.80
C GLN A 119 0.17 -4.52 22.89
N THR A 120 -0.58 -4.72 21.81
CA THR A 120 -2.03 -4.41 21.73
C THR A 120 -2.90 -5.67 21.87
N ILE A 121 -2.28 -6.85 21.93
CA ILE A 121 -2.90 -8.15 22.19
C ILE A 121 -2.56 -8.56 23.63
#